data_AF-A0A377PQW5-F1
#
_entry.id   AF-A0A377PQW5-F1
#
_cell.length_a   1.000
_cell.length_b   1.000
_cell.length_c   1.000
_cell.angle_alpha   90.00
_cell.angle_beta   90.00
_cell.angle_gamma   90.00
#
_symmetry.space_group_name_H-M   'P 1'
#
loop_
_entity.id
_entity.type
_entity.pdbx_description
1 polymer ?
#
loop_
_entity_poly.entity_id
_entity_poly.type
_entity_poly.pdbx_seq_one_letter_code
_entity_poly.pdbx_strand_id
1 'polypeptide(L)'
;MEKRTPHCSLEKVRNLIGKGMIKATKVAYLNAKRLDFSCADMYRVVSELSAKDFYKSMTTYQNHKIWQDVYHCHLERYLSI
;
A
#
# COMPACT_ATOMS: atom_id res chain seq x y z
N MET A 1 -18.28 4.78 0.19
CA MET A 1 -18.25 5.30 -1.20
C MET A 1 -16.93 4.86 -1.84
N GLU A 2 -16.93 4.53 -3.14
CA GLU A 2 -15.72 4.07 -3.84
C GLU A 2 -15.62 4.65 -5.26
N LYS A 3 -14.40 4.71 -5.79
CA LYS A 3 -14.09 5.14 -7.16
C LYS A 3 -13.00 4.28 -7.79
N ARG A 4 -12.93 4.29 -9.13
CA ARG A 4 -11.99 3.52 -9.96
C ARG A 4 -10.74 4.29 -10.37
N THR A 5 -10.46 5.41 -9.71
CA THR A 5 -9.22 6.17 -9.90
C THR A 5 -8.53 6.35 -8.56
N PRO A 6 -7.20 6.15 -8.47
CA PRO A 6 -6.48 6.37 -7.24
C PRO A 6 -6.63 7.83 -6.78
N HIS A 7 -6.65 8.05 -5.47
CA HIS A 7 -6.67 9.38 -4.88
C HIS A 7 -5.26 9.98 -4.80
N CYS A 8 -4.25 9.14 -4.56
CA CYS A 8 -2.84 9.51 -4.57
C CYS A 8 -2.11 8.81 -5.73
N SER A 9 -1.31 9.53 -6.50
CA SER A 9 -0.51 8.90 -7.56
C SER A 9 0.58 8.01 -6.95
N LEU A 10 0.86 6.86 -7.58
CA LEU A 10 1.94 5.97 -7.15
C LEU A 10 3.30 6.67 -7.16
N GLU A 11 3.54 7.60 -8.08
CA GLU A 11 4.75 8.43 -8.10
C GLU A 11 4.91 9.23 -6.79
N LYS A 12 3.83 9.87 -6.32
CA LYS A 12 3.84 10.59 -5.05
C LYS A 12 4.09 9.65 -3.87
N VAL A 13 3.49 8.46 -3.88
CA VAL A 13 3.72 7.43 -2.85
C VAL A 13 5.20 7.01 -2.82
N ARG A 14 5.80 6.72 -3.98
CA ARG A 14 7.24 6.37 -4.10
C ARG A 14 8.14 7.49 -3.61
N ASN A 15 7.83 8.74 -3.95
CA ASN A 15 8.58 9.91 -3.47
C ASN A 15 8.53 10.05 -1.94
N LEU A 16 7.40 9.73 -1.30
CA LEU A 16 7.29 9.73 0.16
C LEU A 16 8.08 8.57 0.80
N ILE A 17 8.09 7.40 0.16
CA ILE A 17 8.91 6.26 0.59
C ILE A 17 10.40 6.63 0.54
N GLY A 18 10.87 7.20 -0.57
CA GLY A 18 12.26 7.64 -0.73
C GLY A 18 12.70 8.70 0.29
N LYS A 19 11.75 9.48 0.83
CA LYS A 19 11.99 10.46 1.91
C LYS A 19 11.84 9.87 3.32
N GLY A 20 11.51 8.58 3.46
CA GLY A 20 11.22 7.96 4.75
C GLY A 20 9.92 8.47 5.42
N MET A 21 9.05 9.16 4.68
CA MET A 21 7.82 9.77 5.20
C MET A 21 6.65 8.79 5.19
N ILE A 22 6.84 7.63 5.82
CA ILE A 22 5.90 6.51 5.79
C ILE A 22 5.73 5.91 7.17
N LYS A 23 4.52 5.44 7.46
CA LYS A 23 4.17 4.80 8.72
C LYS A 23 3.23 3.64 8.44
N ALA A 24 3.49 2.51 9.07
CA ALA A 24 2.58 1.37 9.08
C ALA A 24 1.80 1.36 10.41
N THR A 25 0.55 0.87 10.36
CA THR A 25 -0.18 0.58 11.60
C THR A 25 0.43 -0.65 12.28
N LYS A 26 0.28 -0.75 13.60
CA LYS A 26 0.77 -1.91 14.36
C LYS A 26 0.22 -3.23 13.83
N VAL A 27 -1.06 -3.26 13.46
CA VAL A 27 -1.72 -4.47 12.91
C VAL A 27 -1.15 -4.82 11.54
N ALA A 28 -0.91 -3.83 10.66
CA ALA A 28 -0.29 -4.09 9.36
C ALA A 28 1.13 -4.67 9.51
N TYR A 29 1.92 -4.13 10.44
CA TYR A 29 3.25 -4.65 10.74
C TYR A 29 3.22 -6.09 11.28
N LEU A 30 2.30 -6.40 12.21
CA LEU A 30 2.15 -7.75 12.75
C LEU A 30 1.72 -8.76 11.67
N ASN A 31 0.85 -8.36 10.75
CA ASN A 31 0.47 -9.21 9.62
C ASN A 31 1.62 -9.41 8.64
N ALA A 32 2.39 -8.37 8.33
CA ALA A 32 3.60 -8.50 7.51
C ALA A 32 4.61 -9.47 8.15
N LYS A 33 4.81 -9.38 9.47
CA LYS A 33 5.69 -10.30 10.20
C LYS A 33 5.27 -11.77 10.12
N ARG A 34 3.97 -12.06 10.01
CA ARG A 34 3.45 -13.44 9.79
C ARG A 34 3.76 -13.98 8.39
N LEU A 35 4.07 -13.10 7.46
CA LEU A 35 4.53 -13.41 6.11
C LEU A 35 6.06 -13.35 6.00
N ASP A 36 6.77 -13.29 7.13
CA ASP A 36 8.22 -13.08 7.23
C ASP A 36 8.73 -11.76 6.61
N PHE A 37 7.85 -10.77 6.48
CA PHE A 37 8.23 -9.47 5.92
C PHE A 37 8.71 -8.52 7.02
N SER A 38 9.82 -7.84 6.74
CA SER A 38 10.27 -6.67 7.50
C SER A 38 9.50 -5.41 7.10
N CYS A 39 9.69 -4.30 7.84
CA CYS A 39 9.20 -2.99 7.38
C CYS A 39 9.78 -2.62 6.02
N ALA A 40 11.05 -2.94 5.76
CA ALA A 40 11.69 -2.65 4.49
C ALA A 40 11.04 -3.45 3.34
N ASP A 41 10.66 -4.71 3.58
CA ASP A 41 9.94 -5.52 2.60
C ASP A 41 8.58 -4.93 2.26
N MET A 42 7.83 -4.46 3.28
CA MET A 42 6.56 -3.76 3.04
C MET A 42 6.75 -2.55 2.11
N TYR A 43 7.81 -1.77 2.32
CA TYR A 43 8.09 -0.59 1.51
C TYR A 43 8.57 -0.93 0.10
N ARG A 44 9.33 -2.02 -0.05
CA ARG A 44 9.72 -2.57 -1.35
C ARG A 44 8.48 -2.95 -2.16
N VAL A 45 7.55 -3.71 -1.57
CA VAL A 45 6.28 -4.09 -2.22
C VAL A 45 5.52 -2.86 -2.69
N VAL A 46 5.34 -1.85 -1.83
CA VAL A 46 4.60 -0.63 -2.20
C VAL A 46 5.32 0.16 -3.30
N SER A 47 6.66 0.17 -3.31
CA SER A 47 7.45 0.87 -4.33
C SER A 47 7.32 0.25 -5.72
N GLU A 48 7.11 -1.06 -5.78
CA GLU A 48 7.01 -1.84 -7.02
C GLU A 48 5.58 -1.98 -7.56
N LEU A 49 4.57 -1.49 -6.82
CA LEU A 49 3.19 -1.45 -7.30
C LEU A 49 3.08 -0.72 -8.64
N SER A 50 2.18 -1.21 -9.49
CA SER A 50 1.83 -0.62 -10.77
C SER A 50 0.36 -0.22 -10.84
N ALA A 51 -0.04 0.47 -11.90
CA ALA A 51 -1.44 0.80 -12.13
C ALA A 51 -2.34 -0.45 -12.29
N LYS A 52 -1.78 -1.60 -12.67
CA LYS A 52 -2.52 -2.86 -12.81
C LYS A 52 -2.90 -3.48 -11.47
N ASP A 53 -2.14 -3.15 -10.42
CA ASP A 53 -2.38 -3.64 -9.07
C ASP A 53 -3.46 -2.81 -8.36
N PHE A 54 -3.90 -1.68 -8.94
CA PHE A 54 -4.93 -0.84 -8.35
C PHE A 54 -6.29 -1.53 -8.40
N TYR A 55 -6.88 -1.73 -7.23
CA TYR A 55 -8.21 -2.31 -7.10
C TYR A 55 -9.28 -1.22 -7.05
N LYS A 56 -9.18 -0.32 -6.06
CA LYS A 56 -10.13 0.78 -5.87
C LYS A 56 -9.61 1.85 -4.93
N SER A 57 -10.27 3.00 -4.92
CA SER A 57 -10.11 4.02 -3.88
C SER A 57 -11.41 4.13 -3.11
N MET A 58 -11.34 4.07 -1.78
CA MET A 58 -12.53 4.05 -0.92
C MET A 58 -12.43 5.07 0.22
N THR A 59 -13.59 5.48 0.72
CA THR A 59 -13.72 6.32 1.91
C THR A 59 -14.84 5.80 2.80
N THR A 60 -14.87 6.25 4.06
CA THR A 60 -15.84 5.81 5.06
C THR A 60 -16.92 6.88 5.27
N TYR A 61 -18.08 6.47 5.76
CA TYR A 61 -19.14 7.41 6.15
C TYR A 61 -18.69 8.35 7.27
N GLN A 62 -17.91 7.82 8.22
CA GLN A 62 -17.42 8.58 9.36
C GLN A 62 -16.48 9.73 8.95
N ASN A 63 -15.70 9.56 7.87
CA ASN A 63 -14.85 10.61 7.36
C ASN A 63 -14.64 10.51 5.84
N HIS A 64 -15.55 11.15 5.10
CA HIS A 64 -15.56 11.19 3.64
C HIS A 64 -14.42 12.02 3.01
N LYS A 65 -13.61 12.70 3.83
CA LYS A 65 -12.45 13.49 3.36
C LYS A 65 -11.19 12.64 3.20
N ILE A 66 -11.11 11.50 3.89
CA ILE A 66 -9.95 10.62 3.83
C ILE A 66 -10.23 9.49 2.85
N TRP A 67 -9.37 9.35 1.85
CA TRP A 67 -9.43 8.28 0.86
C TRP A 67 -8.30 7.27 1.08
N GLN A 68 -8.63 6.00 0.89
CA GLN A 68 -7.75 4.85 1.02
C GLN A 68 -7.64 4.20 -0.35
N ASP A 69 -6.45 4.24 -0.94
CA ASP A 69 -6.17 3.53 -2.19
C ASP A 69 -5.80 2.08 -1.86
N VAL A 70 -6.53 1.15 -2.47
CA VAL A 70 -6.42 -0.30 -2.25
C VAL A 70 -5.76 -0.93 -3.46
N TYR A 71 -4.73 -1.73 -3.20
CA TYR A 71 -3.96 -2.44 -4.21
C TYR A 71 -3.90 -3.93 -3.90
N HIS A 72 -3.88 -4.77 -4.93
CA HIS A 72 -3.62 -6.20 -4.83
C HIS A 72 -2.26 -6.49 -5.46
N CYS A 73 -1.29 -6.89 -4.63
CA CYS A 73 0.03 -7.30 -5.10
C CYS A 73 0.14 -8.83 -5.15
N HIS A 74 0.95 -9.33 -6.08
CA HIS A 74 1.25 -10.77 -6.19
C HIS A 74 2.52 -11.07 -5.39
N LEU A 75 2.36 -11.71 -4.24
CA LEU A 75 3.44 -11.93 -3.28
C LEU A 75 4.46 -12.99 -3.73
N GLU A 76 4.12 -13.83 -4.70
CA GLU A 76 5.04 -14.81 -5.31
C GLU A 76 6.32 -14.17 -5.85
N ARG A 77 6.28 -12.87 -6.18
CA ARG A 77 7.46 -12.11 -6.65
C ARG A 77 8.48 -11.81 -5.55
N TYR A 78 8.10 -11.93 -4.29
CA TYR A 78 8.90 -11.52 -3.13
C TYR A 78 9.31 -12.70 -2.24
N LEU A 79 8.69 -13.86 -2.43
CA LEU A 79 9.00 -15.08 -1.71
C LEU A 79 10.01 -15.88 -2.54
N SER A 80 11.23 -16.03 -2.03
CA SER A 80 12.19 -17.00 -2.55
C SER A 80 11.70 -18.38 -2.13
N ILE A 81 11.02 -19.08 -3.05
CA ILE A 81 10.78 -20.52 -2.93
C ILE A 81 12.04 -21.25 -3.41
#